data_AF-A0A960K3G1-F1
#
_entry.id   AF-A0A960K3G1-F1
#
_cell.length_a   1.000
_cell.length_b   1.000
_cell.length_c   1.000
_cell.angle_alpha   90.00
_cell.angle_beta   90.00
_cell.angle_gamma   90.00
#
_symmetry.space_group_name_H-M   'P 1'
#
loop_
_entity.id
_entity.type
_entity.pdbx_description
1 polymer ?
#
loop_
_entity_poly.entity_id
_entity_poly.type
_entity_poly.pdbx_seq_one_letter_code
_entity_poly.pdbx_strand_id
1 'polypeptide(L)'
;MPPSQRPFSTSRSMLVALALSVPLLVPSTLRAEDAEPPADLATTYRETAGRILGQALVDEGAWERLTYLTTVIGNRLSGSPQLDQAIDWAVAGMKEDGLENVRKQPVMVPHWVRGEESLEIVSPSPREMHMIGLGRSVGTPPQGITAPVVVVESFDELEALGREAVEGKIVAYAVPWVGYGGTVRYRGAGASRAAKLGAVAALVRSATGLALATPHTGALRYDEDVPQIPAAAITVEDAEWLKRMKALGREVTVHLTMGAHTLSDAPSGNVIGEIVGSERPDEVVVLSGHFDSWDVGQGAHDDGASCMAAWRALVLLHDLGLRPRRTLRVVLWTNEENGLAGGRAYREALGDDVGTHVAAIEMDEGAERPTGFGLGLAGLDPEAGDPIFDKALARL
;
A
#
# COMPACT_ATOMS: atom_id res chain seq x y z
N MET A 1 -78.49 -53.38 35.55
CA MET A 1 -78.35 -53.41 37.02
C MET A 1 -77.11 -52.60 37.39
N PRO A 2 -77.24 -51.67 38.35
CA PRO A 2 -76.30 -50.59 38.64
C PRO A 2 -75.48 -50.95 39.91
N PRO A 3 -75.07 -50.01 40.79
CA PRO A 3 -74.07 -48.92 40.71
C PRO A 3 -72.98 -49.15 41.80
N SER A 4 -72.01 -48.27 42.09
CA SER A 4 -72.12 -47.27 43.19
C SER A 4 -70.83 -46.41 43.21
N GLN A 5 -70.86 -45.12 42.92
CA GLN A 5 -71.33 -43.98 43.74
C GLN A 5 -70.32 -43.49 44.81
N ARG A 6 -69.93 -42.22 44.63
CA ARG A 6 -69.54 -41.24 45.68
C ARG A 6 -70.67 -41.12 46.72
N PRO A 7 -70.48 -40.51 47.90
CA PRO A 7 -70.87 -39.07 48.04
C PRO A 7 -70.06 -38.28 49.13
N PHE A 8 -69.73 -37.01 48.87
CA PHE A 8 -70.30 -35.75 49.43
C PHE A 8 -70.09 -35.45 50.93
N SER A 9 -70.11 -34.13 51.20
CA SER A 9 -70.45 -33.43 52.47
C SER A 9 -69.20 -32.90 53.22
N THR A 10 -69.10 -31.64 53.66
CA THR A 10 -70.06 -30.54 53.76
C THR A 10 -69.31 -29.24 54.09
N SER A 11 -69.89 -28.13 53.64
CA SER A 11 -69.65 -26.76 54.08
C SER A 11 -69.87 -26.57 55.59
N ARG A 12 -69.10 -25.66 56.21
CA ARG A 12 -69.57 -24.72 57.25
C ARG A 12 -68.64 -23.51 57.41
N SER A 13 -69.12 -22.39 56.84
CA SER A 13 -69.25 -21.05 57.43
C SER A 13 -68.11 -20.42 58.26
N MET A 14 -67.57 -19.34 57.67
CA MET A 14 -67.53 -17.96 58.16
C MET A 14 -67.14 -17.69 59.63
N LEU A 15 -66.01 -16.99 59.79
CA LEU A 15 -66.00 -15.77 60.61
C LEU A 15 -64.98 -14.76 60.06
N VAL A 16 -65.52 -13.58 59.77
CA VAL A 16 -64.82 -12.37 59.35
C VAL A 16 -64.09 -11.79 60.57
N ALA A 17 -62.79 -11.55 60.44
CA ALA A 17 -62.05 -10.64 61.31
C ALA A 17 -61.27 -9.68 60.40
N LEU A 18 -61.76 -8.45 60.33
CA LEU A 18 -61.17 -7.33 59.61
C LEU A 18 -59.96 -6.86 60.41
N ALA A 19 -58.75 -7.18 59.94
CA ALA A 19 -57.51 -6.60 60.46
C ALA A 19 -56.89 -5.73 59.34
N LEU A 20 -56.95 -4.41 59.53
CA LEU A 20 -56.15 -3.47 58.73
C LEU A 20 -54.66 -3.72 59.02
N SER A 21 -53.99 -4.45 58.13
CA SER A 21 -52.52 -4.49 58.07
C SER A 21 -52.07 -3.67 56.86
N VAL A 22 -51.51 -2.49 57.14
CA VAL A 22 -50.74 -1.70 56.18
C VAL A 22 -49.54 -2.55 55.74
N PRO A 23 -49.33 -2.83 54.43
CA PRO A 23 -48.14 -3.53 54.00
C PRO A 23 -46.95 -2.57 54.13
N LEU A 24 -45.99 -2.92 55.00
CA LEU A 24 -44.65 -2.36 54.92
C LEU A 24 -44.07 -2.76 53.57
N LEU A 25 -43.98 -1.78 52.67
CA LEU A 25 -43.18 -1.86 51.47
C LEU A 25 -41.72 -2.00 51.91
N VAL A 26 -41.19 -3.22 51.93
CA VAL A 26 -39.73 -3.42 51.99
C VAL A 26 -39.21 -3.04 50.60
N PRO A 27 -38.41 -1.98 50.45
CA PRO A 27 -37.80 -1.70 49.17
C PRO A 27 -36.82 -2.83 48.91
N SER A 28 -37.15 -3.71 47.97
CA SER A 28 -36.19 -4.61 47.34
C SER A 28 -35.23 -3.74 46.56
N THR A 29 -34.16 -3.28 47.21
CA THR A 29 -32.97 -2.83 46.51
C THR A 29 -32.34 -4.05 45.88
N LEU A 30 -32.82 -4.40 44.68
CA LEU A 30 -31.98 -5.03 43.67
C LEU A 30 -30.80 -4.08 43.50
N ARG A 31 -29.73 -4.31 44.25
CA ARG A 31 -28.40 -3.92 43.77
C ARG A 31 -28.27 -4.67 42.47
N ALA A 32 -28.37 -3.94 41.36
CA ALA A 32 -27.59 -4.30 40.20
C ALA A 32 -26.18 -4.57 40.75
N GLU A 33 -25.70 -5.81 40.63
CA GLU A 33 -24.26 -5.98 40.58
C GLU A 33 -23.81 -5.01 39.49
N ASP A 34 -23.09 -3.97 39.90
CA ASP A 34 -22.38 -3.10 38.98
C ASP A 34 -21.51 -4.05 38.16
N ALA A 35 -21.98 -4.42 36.96
CA ALA A 35 -21.16 -5.14 36.01
C ALA A 35 -19.91 -4.28 35.85
N GLU A 36 -18.75 -4.84 36.20
CA GLU A 36 -17.48 -4.14 36.00
C GLU A 36 -17.49 -3.59 34.57
N PRO A 37 -17.12 -2.31 34.37
CA PRO A 37 -17.00 -1.76 33.03
C PRO A 37 -16.12 -2.72 32.23
N PRO A 38 -16.46 -3.00 30.95
CA PRO A 38 -15.70 -3.96 30.15
C PRO A 38 -14.22 -3.59 30.27
N ALA A 39 -13.42 -4.55 30.73
CA ALA A 39 -12.01 -4.34 30.97
C ALA A 39 -11.40 -3.68 29.72
N ASP A 40 -10.71 -2.56 29.92
CA ASP A 40 -9.99 -1.87 28.86
C ASP A 40 -9.23 -2.91 28.01
N LEU A 41 -9.43 -2.90 26.70
CA LEU A 41 -8.83 -3.89 25.79
C LEU A 41 -7.31 -3.91 25.97
N ALA A 42 -6.68 -2.75 26.20
CA ALA A 42 -5.25 -2.67 26.42
C ALA A 42 -4.83 -3.38 27.73
N THR A 43 -5.67 -3.34 28.76
CA THR A 43 -5.45 -4.08 30.01
C THR A 43 -5.68 -5.58 29.82
N THR A 44 -6.76 -5.96 29.13
CA THR A 44 -7.12 -7.35 28.84
C THR A 44 -6.04 -8.09 28.06
N TYR A 45 -5.48 -7.45 27.03
CA TYR A 45 -4.49 -8.07 26.14
C TYR A 45 -3.04 -7.74 26.48
N ARG A 46 -2.77 -7.03 27.58
CA ARG A 46 -1.42 -6.55 27.95
C ARG A 46 -0.39 -7.67 28.00
N GLU A 47 -0.73 -8.78 28.67
CA GLU A 47 0.17 -9.91 28.83
C GLU A 47 0.44 -10.61 27.50
N THR A 48 -0.63 -10.89 26.73
CA THR A 48 -0.52 -11.50 25.40
C THR A 48 0.30 -10.65 24.45
N ALA A 49 0.04 -9.34 24.40
CA ALA A 49 0.83 -8.39 23.61
C ALA A 49 2.29 -8.36 24.06
N GLY A 50 2.54 -8.38 25.38
CA GLY A 50 3.89 -8.48 25.94
C GLY A 50 4.64 -9.74 25.51
N ARG A 51 3.96 -10.89 25.42
CA ARG A 51 4.55 -12.14 24.91
C ARG A 51 4.91 -12.03 23.44
N ILE A 52 4.02 -11.48 22.61
CA ILE A 52 4.26 -11.28 21.17
C ILE A 52 5.45 -10.33 20.97
N LEU A 53 5.45 -9.18 21.65
CA LEU A 53 6.54 -8.21 21.58
C LEU A 53 7.87 -8.79 22.07
N GLY A 54 7.84 -9.53 23.18
CA GLY A 54 9.02 -10.19 23.72
C GLY A 54 9.64 -11.17 22.72
N GLN A 55 8.81 -11.97 22.04
CA GLN A 55 9.29 -12.86 20.99
C GLN A 55 9.79 -12.09 19.77
N ALA A 56 9.08 -11.06 19.31
CA ALA A 56 9.47 -10.26 18.15
C ALA A 56 10.83 -9.55 18.33
N LEU A 57 11.19 -9.18 19.57
CA LEU A 57 12.47 -8.52 19.88
C LEU A 57 13.69 -9.44 19.81
N VAL A 58 13.49 -10.76 19.86
CA VAL A 58 14.58 -11.76 19.79
C VAL A 58 14.47 -12.62 18.52
N ASP A 59 13.51 -12.31 17.66
CA ASP A 59 13.27 -13.01 16.42
C ASP A 59 14.14 -12.42 15.30
N GLU A 60 14.95 -13.26 14.65
CA GLU A 60 15.76 -12.86 13.50
C GLU A 60 15.13 -13.29 12.16
N GLY A 61 14.02 -14.03 12.19
CA GLY A 61 13.44 -14.66 11.00
C GLY A 61 12.99 -13.67 9.94
N ALA A 62 12.41 -12.53 10.33
CA ALA A 62 12.07 -11.47 9.37
C ALA A 62 13.31 -10.89 8.67
N TRP A 63 14.40 -10.69 9.41
CA TRP A 63 15.66 -10.15 8.88
C TRP A 63 16.37 -11.15 7.96
N GLU A 64 16.42 -12.43 8.34
CA GLU A 64 17.00 -13.50 7.53
C GLU A 64 16.26 -13.65 6.20
N ARG A 65 14.92 -13.64 6.25
CA ARG A 65 14.08 -13.70 5.04
C ARG A 65 14.25 -12.47 4.15
N LEU A 66 14.32 -11.27 4.75
CA LEU A 66 14.60 -10.04 4.00
C LEU A 66 15.98 -10.11 3.35
N THR A 67 16.98 -10.62 4.07
CA THR A 67 18.35 -10.81 3.55
C THR A 67 18.34 -11.73 2.34
N TYR A 68 17.63 -12.86 2.41
CA TYR A 68 17.49 -13.76 1.26
C TYR A 68 16.75 -13.09 0.09
N LEU A 69 15.61 -12.45 0.35
CA LEU A 69 14.81 -11.76 -0.66
C LEU A 69 15.64 -10.72 -1.42
N THR A 70 16.43 -9.93 -0.71
CA THR A 70 17.23 -8.83 -1.28
C THR A 70 18.55 -9.28 -1.90
N THR A 71 19.20 -10.30 -1.34
CA THR A 71 20.53 -10.76 -1.76
C THR A 71 20.47 -11.84 -2.84
N VAL A 72 19.51 -12.77 -2.73
CA VAL A 72 19.41 -13.93 -3.64
C VAL A 72 18.41 -13.68 -4.76
N ILE A 73 17.26 -13.07 -4.47
CA ILE A 73 16.24 -12.79 -5.48
C ILE A 73 16.44 -11.41 -6.10
N GLY A 74 16.63 -10.38 -5.26
CA GLY A 74 16.89 -9.01 -5.67
C GLY A 74 15.63 -8.22 -6.02
N ASN A 75 15.75 -7.33 -7.02
CA ASN A 75 14.60 -6.59 -7.53
C ASN A 75 13.58 -7.52 -8.18
N ARG A 76 12.31 -7.11 -8.14
CA ARG A 76 11.18 -7.98 -8.45
C ARG A 76 10.03 -7.20 -9.07
N LEU A 77 10.32 -6.47 -10.14
CA LEU A 77 9.34 -5.67 -10.86
C LEU A 77 8.22 -6.55 -11.45
N SER A 78 7.03 -5.98 -11.60
CA SER A 78 5.88 -6.64 -12.24
C SER A 78 6.25 -7.23 -13.61
N GLY A 79 5.86 -8.50 -13.82
CA GLY A 79 6.16 -9.26 -15.02
C GLY A 79 7.58 -9.86 -15.09
N SER A 80 8.44 -9.60 -14.10
CA SER A 80 9.80 -10.14 -14.07
C SER A 80 9.86 -11.60 -13.58
N PRO A 81 10.86 -12.38 -14.04
CA PRO A 81 11.13 -13.71 -13.49
C PRO A 81 11.44 -13.72 -11.98
N GLN A 82 12.06 -12.65 -11.49
CA GLN A 82 12.42 -12.50 -10.08
C GLN A 82 11.19 -12.38 -9.18
N LEU A 83 10.14 -11.68 -9.64
CA LEU A 83 8.88 -11.62 -8.91
C LEU A 83 8.20 -12.99 -8.82
N ASP A 84 8.17 -13.75 -9.92
CA ASP A 84 7.63 -15.12 -9.89
C ASP A 84 8.44 -16.02 -8.95
N GLN A 85 9.77 -15.93 -8.98
CA GLN A 85 10.64 -16.65 -8.05
C GLN A 85 10.34 -16.27 -6.59
N ALA A 86 10.17 -14.97 -6.31
CA ALA A 86 9.82 -14.49 -4.98
C ALA A 86 8.48 -15.06 -4.52
N ILE A 87 7.47 -15.04 -5.39
CA ILE A 87 6.12 -15.54 -5.09
C ILE A 87 6.17 -17.03 -4.72
N ASP A 88 6.84 -17.83 -5.55
CA ASP A 88 6.95 -19.27 -5.31
C ASP A 88 7.74 -19.57 -4.03
N TRP A 89 8.81 -18.82 -3.77
CA TRP A 89 9.58 -18.88 -2.53
C TRP A 89 8.74 -18.55 -1.30
N ALA A 90 7.95 -17.47 -1.34
CA ALA A 90 7.09 -17.06 -0.23
C ALA A 90 5.97 -18.06 0.03
N VAL A 91 5.33 -18.60 -1.03
CA VAL A 91 4.32 -19.67 -0.88
C VAL A 91 4.92 -20.92 -0.23
N ALA A 92 6.14 -21.32 -0.61
CA ALA A 92 6.81 -22.46 0.00
C ALA A 92 7.15 -22.17 1.47
N GLY A 93 7.74 -21.01 1.75
CA GLY A 93 8.12 -20.62 3.10
C GLY A 93 6.93 -20.51 4.05
N MET A 94 5.81 -19.92 3.61
CA MET A 94 4.61 -19.81 4.45
C MET A 94 4.02 -21.18 4.81
N LYS A 95 4.13 -22.18 3.91
CA LYS A 95 3.72 -23.56 4.20
C LYS A 95 4.65 -24.24 5.21
N GLU A 96 5.96 -24.01 5.07
CA GLU A 96 6.97 -24.53 6.00
C GLU A 96 6.78 -23.94 7.41
N ASP A 97 6.44 -22.66 7.50
CA ASP A 97 6.11 -21.96 8.74
C ASP A 97 4.76 -22.38 9.36
N GLY A 98 4.04 -23.33 8.75
CA GLY A 98 2.82 -23.89 9.31
C GLY A 98 1.56 -23.01 9.13
N LEU A 99 1.61 -21.99 8.26
CA LEU A 99 0.43 -21.19 7.95
C LEU A 99 -0.62 -22.01 7.17
N GLU A 100 -1.88 -21.65 7.38
CA GLU A 100 -3.04 -22.28 6.77
C GLU A 100 -3.43 -21.58 5.46
N ASN A 101 -4.19 -22.27 4.60
CA ASN A 101 -4.75 -21.74 3.35
C ASN A 101 -3.73 -21.04 2.43
N VAL A 102 -2.46 -21.48 2.45
CA VAL A 102 -1.36 -20.85 1.71
C VAL A 102 -1.51 -21.07 0.20
N ARG A 103 -1.55 -19.98 -0.57
CA ARG A 103 -1.81 -20.03 -2.02
C ARG A 103 -1.28 -18.82 -2.78
N LYS A 104 -1.03 -19.03 -4.08
CA LYS A 104 -0.87 -17.96 -5.09
C LYS A 104 -2.25 -17.62 -5.66
N GLN A 105 -2.73 -16.40 -5.43
CA GLN A 105 -3.95 -15.90 -6.09
C GLN A 105 -3.57 -15.34 -7.45
N PRO A 106 -4.15 -15.82 -8.57
CA PRO A 106 -3.80 -15.35 -9.91
C PRO A 106 -4.07 -13.85 -10.11
N VAL A 107 -3.12 -13.16 -10.75
CA VAL A 107 -3.23 -11.75 -11.13
C VAL A 107 -2.58 -11.57 -12.51
N MET A 108 -3.20 -10.80 -13.40
CA MET A 108 -2.53 -10.32 -14.62
C MET A 108 -1.88 -8.97 -14.34
N VAL A 109 -0.62 -8.81 -14.69
CA VAL A 109 0.17 -7.62 -14.40
C VAL A 109 0.79 -7.04 -15.68
N PRO A 110 0.97 -5.71 -15.77
CA PRO A 110 1.73 -5.11 -16.87
C PRO A 110 3.18 -5.62 -16.85
N HIS A 111 3.79 -5.69 -18.02
CA HIS A 111 5.18 -6.11 -18.18
C HIS A 111 5.96 -5.02 -18.91
N TRP A 112 6.60 -4.14 -18.15
CA TRP A 112 7.45 -3.08 -18.67
C TRP A 112 8.92 -3.41 -18.43
N VAL A 113 9.74 -3.19 -19.45
CA VAL A 113 11.19 -3.44 -19.42
C VAL A 113 11.91 -2.13 -19.71
N ARG A 114 12.82 -1.72 -18.82
CA ARG A 114 13.57 -0.46 -18.90
C ARG A 114 14.53 -0.37 -20.09
N GLY A 115 15.23 -1.45 -20.40
CA GLY A 115 16.29 -1.47 -21.40
C GLY A 115 17.50 -0.59 -21.03
N GLU A 116 18.44 -0.45 -21.95
CA GLU A 116 19.59 0.46 -21.80
C GLU A 116 19.15 1.92 -21.93
N GLU A 117 19.74 2.80 -21.14
CA GLU A 117 19.37 4.21 -21.11
C GLU A 117 20.57 5.12 -20.83
N SER A 118 20.57 6.31 -21.43
CA SER A 118 21.60 7.32 -21.21
C SER A 118 21.08 8.73 -21.52
N LEU A 119 21.69 9.71 -20.85
CA LEU A 119 21.43 11.13 -21.07
C LEU A 119 22.75 11.88 -21.13
N GLU A 120 22.99 12.59 -22.22
CA GLU A 120 24.20 13.37 -22.43
C GLU A 120 23.85 14.84 -22.69
N ILE A 121 24.58 15.75 -22.07
CA ILE A 121 24.61 17.15 -22.51
C ILE A 121 25.45 17.19 -23.78
N VAL A 122 24.89 17.72 -24.87
CA VAL A 122 25.61 17.98 -26.13
C VAL A 122 26.19 19.39 -26.13
N SER A 123 25.45 20.36 -25.58
CA SER A 123 25.89 21.75 -25.45
C SER A 123 25.28 22.38 -24.19
N PRO A 124 25.99 23.33 -23.54
CA PRO A 124 27.27 23.92 -23.93
C PRO A 124 28.51 23.20 -23.36
N SER A 125 28.32 22.20 -22.51
CA SER A 125 29.42 21.48 -21.86
C SER A 125 29.18 19.98 -22.00
N PRO A 126 29.79 19.31 -23.00
CA PRO A 126 29.62 17.89 -23.21
C PRO A 126 29.95 17.06 -21.97
N ARG A 127 28.97 16.33 -21.44
CA ARG A 127 29.12 15.41 -20.31
C ARG A 127 27.90 14.53 -20.17
N GLU A 128 28.07 13.39 -19.52
CA GLU A 128 26.96 12.54 -19.09
C GLU A 128 26.18 13.20 -17.94
N MET A 129 24.87 12.95 -17.91
CA MET A 129 23.97 13.27 -16.80
C MET A 129 23.43 11.96 -16.24
N HIS A 130 23.38 11.84 -14.92
CA HIS A 130 22.77 10.67 -14.31
C HIS A 130 21.25 10.76 -14.50
N MET A 131 20.71 9.73 -15.13
CA MET A 131 19.29 9.62 -15.41
C MET A 131 18.79 8.22 -15.07
N ILE A 132 17.49 8.10 -14.88
CA ILE A 132 16.81 6.81 -14.83
C ILE A 132 15.44 6.93 -15.47
N GLY A 133 15.06 5.99 -16.34
CA GLY A 133 13.76 5.99 -17.01
C GLY A 133 12.64 5.96 -15.98
N LEU A 134 11.53 6.60 -16.28
CA LEU A 134 10.33 6.47 -15.46
C LEU A 134 9.60 5.18 -15.83
N GLY A 135 9.08 4.49 -14.83
CA GLY A 135 8.34 3.25 -15.02
C GLY A 135 7.11 3.47 -15.89
N ARG A 136 6.88 2.57 -16.84
CA ARG A 136 5.87 2.67 -17.93
C ARG A 136 6.21 3.66 -19.05
N SER A 137 7.36 4.32 -19.02
CA SER A 137 7.77 5.20 -20.11
C SER A 137 8.01 4.43 -21.41
N VAL A 138 7.67 5.04 -22.54
CA VAL A 138 8.09 4.55 -23.85
C VAL A 138 9.57 4.85 -24.09
N GLY A 139 10.25 3.98 -24.82
CA GLY A 139 11.62 4.21 -25.27
C GLY A 139 11.72 5.31 -26.33
N THR A 140 12.93 5.78 -26.55
CA THR A 140 13.25 6.69 -27.66
C THR A 140 13.24 5.92 -28.99
N PRO A 141 13.14 6.62 -30.14
CA PRO A 141 13.53 6.03 -31.42
C PRO A 141 14.96 5.45 -31.36
N PRO A 142 15.33 4.50 -32.24
CA PRO A 142 16.64 3.84 -32.20
C PRO A 142 17.84 4.79 -32.25
N GLN A 143 17.70 5.94 -32.92
CA GLN A 143 18.73 6.97 -33.02
C GLN A 143 18.79 7.94 -31.82
N GLY A 144 17.98 7.71 -30.78
CA GLY A 144 17.81 8.64 -29.66
C GLY A 144 17.06 9.93 -30.03
N ILE A 145 17.00 10.86 -29.08
CA ILE A 145 16.41 12.19 -29.26
C ILE A 145 17.45 13.25 -28.86
N THR A 146 17.88 14.07 -29.82
CA THR A 146 18.69 15.27 -29.56
C THR A 146 17.83 16.51 -29.68
N ALA A 147 17.64 17.26 -28.60
CA ALA A 147 16.82 18.46 -28.63
C ALA A 147 17.22 19.49 -27.55
N PRO A 148 16.88 20.78 -27.75
CA PRO A 148 17.00 21.79 -26.70
C PRO A 148 16.12 21.47 -25.50
N VAL A 149 16.55 21.92 -24.32
CA VAL A 149 15.83 21.75 -23.05
C VAL A 149 15.06 23.01 -22.68
N VAL A 150 13.78 22.86 -22.35
CA VAL A 150 12.94 23.90 -21.71
C VAL A 150 12.83 23.57 -20.23
N VAL A 151 13.39 24.42 -19.38
CA VAL A 151 13.39 24.22 -17.94
C VAL A 151 12.21 24.94 -17.30
N VAL A 152 11.40 24.23 -16.54
CA VAL A 152 10.22 24.75 -15.82
C VAL A 152 10.25 24.30 -14.36
N GLU A 153 9.69 25.11 -13.48
CA GLU A 153 9.63 24.88 -12.03
C GLU A 153 8.19 24.58 -11.56
N SER A 154 7.21 24.64 -12.46
CA SER A 154 5.82 24.23 -12.19
C SER A 154 5.05 23.82 -13.46
N PHE A 155 3.86 23.24 -13.28
CA PHE A 155 2.94 23.01 -14.39
C PHE A 155 2.36 24.33 -14.93
N ASP A 156 2.04 25.27 -14.05
CA ASP A 156 1.52 26.59 -14.45
C ASP A 156 2.53 27.34 -15.32
N GLU A 157 3.83 27.24 -15.01
CA GLU A 157 4.88 27.82 -15.84
C GLU A 157 4.94 27.16 -17.23
N LEU A 158 4.88 25.83 -17.28
CA LEU A 158 4.85 25.09 -18.55
C LEU A 158 3.64 25.52 -19.40
N GLU A 159 2.46 25.60 -18.80
CA GLU A 159 1.24 26.02 -19.49
C GLU A 159 1.33 27.47 -19.98
N ALA A 160 1.91 28.36 -19.19
CA ALA A 160 2.12 29.77 -19.56
C ALA A 160 3.11 29.96 -20.72
N LEU A 161 4.12 29.09 -20.86
CA LEU A 161 5.05 29.10 -22.00
C LEU A 161 4.33 28.80 -23.33
N GLY A 162 3.31 27.94 -23.30
CA GLY A 162 2.54 27.56 -24.47
C GLY A 162 3.29 26.69 -25.47
N ARG A 163 2.57 26.23 -26.51
CA ARG A 163 3.09 25.30 -27.53
C ARG A 163 4.29 25.85 -28.29
N GLU A 164 4.27 27.12 -28.68
CA GLU A 164 5.32 27.76 -29.48
C GLU A 164 6.71 27.64 -28.82
N ALA A 165 6.76 27.74 -27.49
CA ALA A 165 8.01 27.65 -26.74
C ALA A 165 8.48 26.20 -26.50
N VAL A 166 7.58 25.22 -26.57
CA VAL A 166 7.81 23.82 -26.11
C VAL A 166 7.90 22.81 -27.26
N GLU A 167 7.23 23.05 -28.37
CA GLU A 167 7.16 22.10 -29.49
C GLU A 167 8.55 21.71 -30.01
N GLY A 168 8.81 20.40 -30.11
CA GLY A 168 10.09 19.86 -30.57
C GLY A 168 11.21 19.84 -29.51
N LYS A 169 10.94 20.27 -28.26
CA LYS A 169 11.94 20.37 -27.19
C LYS A 169 11.73 19.33 -26.10
N ILE A 170 12.73 19.15 -25.25
CA ILE A 170 12.66 18.32 -24.05
C ILE A 170 12.28 19.21 -22.87
N VAL A 171 11.22 18.88 -22.14
CA VAL A 171 10.82 19.63 -20.95
C VAL A 171 11.53 19.07 -19.73
N ALA A 172 12.25 19.90 -18.98
CA ALA A 172 12.86 19.52 -17.71
C ALA A 172 12.15 20.20 -16.53
N TYR A 173 11.48 19.40 -15.70
CA TYR A 173 10.81 19.84 -14.47
C TYR A 173 11.81 19.95 -13.31
N ALA A 174 12.41 21.12 -13.15
CA ALA A 174 13.34 21.43 -12.07
C ALA A 174 12.62 22.09 -10.87
N VAL A 175 11.62 21.38 -10.37
CA VAL A 175 10.67 21.87 -9.37
C VAL A 175 11.31 21.97 -7.97
N PRO A 176 10.87 22.89 -7.10
CA PRO A 176 11.30 22.88 -5.70
C PRO A 176 10.79 21.62 -4.98
N TRP A 177 11.56 21.13 -4.01
CA TRP A 177 11.11 20.08 -3.11
C TRP A 177 10.10 20.64 -2.11
N VAL A 178 8.88 20.11 -2.15
CA VAL A 178 7.77 20.52 -1.25
C VAL A 178 7.19 19.31 -0.51
N GLY A 179 8.00 18.26 -0.32
CA GLY A 179 7.55 16.96 0.14
C GLY A 179 7.18 16.00 -0.99
N TYR A 180 7.04 14.72 -0.66
CA TYR A 180 6.85 13.67 -1.67
C TYR A 180 5.55 13.87 -2.43
N GLY A 181 4.40 13.97 -1.76
CA GLY A 181 3.09 14.14 -2.42
C GLY A 181 3.00 15.35 -3.36
N GLY A 182 3.60 16.49 -2.98
CA GLY A 182 3.62 17.68 -3.84
C GLY A 182 4.58 17.57 -5.03
N THR A 183 5.69 16.84 -4.88
CA THR A 183 6.73 16.72 -5.91
C THR A 183 6.48 15.55 -6.88
N VAL A 184 5.95 14.44 -6.39
CA VAL A 184 5.76 13.20 -7.15
C VAL A 184 4.78 13.37 -8.32
N ARG A 185 3.89 14.37 -8.27
CA ARG A 185 2.95 14.68 -9.36
C ARG A 185 3.65 14.96 -10.71
N TYR A 186 4.88 15.49 -10.68
CA TYR A 186 5.66 15.74 -11.89
C TYR A 186 6.18 14.44 -12.52
N ARG A 187 6.59 13.47 -11.69
CA ARG A 187 6.89 12.09 -12.14
C ARG A 187 5.64 11.45 -12.77
N GLY A 188 4.51 11.53 -12.07
CA GLY A 188 3.27 10.88 -12.46
C GLY A 188 2.66 11.43 -13.77
N ALA A 189 2.58 12.75 -13.92
CA ALA A 189 1.82 13.41 -14.99
C ALA A 189 2.66 14.28 -15.93
N GLY A 190 3.95 14.47 -15.66
CA GLY A 190 4.81 15.41 -16.40
C GLY A 190 4.91 15.07 -17.89
N ALA A 191 5.08 13.80 -18.24
CA ALA A 191 5.18 13.38 -19.64
C ALA A 191 3.94 13.80 -20.45
N SER A 192 2.74 13.50 -19.96
CA SER A 192 1.48 13.88 -20.60
C SER A 192 1.29 15.40 -20.67
N ARG A 193 1.65 16.13 -19.60
CA ARG A 193 1.56 17.60 -19.58
C ARG A 193 2.48 18.24 -20.62
N ALA A 194 3.72 17.78 -20.73
CA ALA A 194 4.68 18.26 -21.74
C ALA A 194 4.25 17.88 -23.17
N ALA A 195 3.80 16.65 -23.38
CA ALA A 195 3.37 16.16 -24.68
C ALA A 195 2.18 16.94 -25.27
N LYS A 196 1.24 17.42 -24.43
CA LYS A 196 0.13 18.30 -24.88
C LYS A 196 0.61 19.57 -25.57
N LEU A 197 1.83 20.03 -25.25
CA LEU A 197 2.46 21.21 -25.85
C LEU A 197 3.48 20.87 -26.94
N GLY A 198 3.55 19.60 -27.38
CA GLY A 198 4.43 19.16 -28.46
C GLY A 198 5.87 18.86 -28.03
N ALA A 199 6.14 18.70 -26.73
CA ALA A 199 7.44 18.24 -26.26
C ALA A 199 7.75 16.84 -26.81
N VAL A 200 9.04 16.55 -27.03
CA VAL A 200 9.50 15.25 -27.56
C VAL A 200 9.99 14.29 -26.48
N ALA A 201 10.30 14.79 -25.28
CA ALA A 201 10.56 14.00 -24.08
C ALA A 201 10.37 14.86 -22.82
N ALA A 202 10.33 14.21 -21.65
CA ALA A 202 10.27 14.87 -20.35
C ALA A 202 11.37 14.38 -19.41
N LEU A 203 12.04 15.31 -18.73
CA LEU A 203 12.96 15.03 -17.63
C LEU A 203 12.34 15.57 -16.34
N VAL A 204 12.35 14.77 -15.27
CA VAL A 204 11.82 15.20 -13.96
C VAL A 204 12.93 15.22 -12.92
N ARG A 205 12.99 16.26 -12.10
CA ARG A 205 13.78 16.23 -10.87
C ARG A 205 13.31 15.06 -10.01
N SER A 206 14.24 14.25 -9.53
CA SER A 206 13.95 13.15 -8.59
C SER A 206 13.14 13.63 -7.37
N ALA A 207 12.14 12.85 -6.97
CA ALA A 207 11.20 13.19 -5.89
C ALA A 207 11.81 12.94 -4.50
N THR A 208 12.90 13.64 -4.19
CA THR A 208 13.62 13.56 -2.91
C THR A 208 14.06 14.94 -2.44
N GLY A 209 14.20 15.12 -1.13
CA GLY A 209 14.84 16.29 -0.54
C GLY A 209 16.37 16.18 -0.45
N LEU A 210 16.93 15.00 -0.73
CA LEU A 210 18.36 14.71 -0.60
C LEU A 210 19.04 14.70 -1.97
N ALA A 211 20.24 15.29 -2.03
CA ALA A 211 21.11 15.31 -3.21
C ALA A 211 22.25 14.31 -3.00
N LEU A 212 22.16 13.16 -3.68
CA LEU A 212 23.10 12.03 -3.56
C LEU A 212 23.63 11.58 -4.94
N ALA A 213 23.38 12.36 -5.99
CA ALA A 213 23.61 11.97 -7.38
C ALA A 213 22.91 10.66 -7.82
N THR A 214 21.86 10.23 -7.11
CA THR A 214 21.04 9.06 -7.42
C THR A 214 19.69 9.50 -8.01
N PRO A 215 19.40 9.25 -9.29
CA PRO A 215 18.10 9.55 -9.86
C PRO A 215 17.05 8.52 -9.40
N HIS A 216 15.80 8.95 -9.19
CA HIS A 216 14.73 8.10 -8.64
C HIS A 216 13.69 7.77 -9.72
N THR A 217 13.51 6.49 -10.02
CA THR A 217 12.43 6.01 -10.90
C THR A 217 11.07 6.07 -10.18
N GLY A 218 10.07 5.41 -10.75
CA GLY A 218 8.70 5.39 -10.26
C GLY A 218 7.73 5.48 -11.42
N ALA A 219 6.46 5.14 -11.14
CA ALA A 219 5.46 5.11 -12.18
C ALA A 219 5.13 6.51 -12.71
N LEU A 220 4.91 6.55 -14.03
CA LEU A 220 4.17 7.60 -14.71
C LEU A 220 2.83 7.06 -15.20
N ARG A 221 1.89 7.96 -15.48
CA ARG A 221 0.63 7.65 -16.18
C ARG A 221 0.48 8.53 -17.41
N TYR A 222 0.38 7.91 -18.57
CA TYR A 222 -0.01 8.62 -19.80
C TYR A 222 -1.52 8.91 -19.78
N ASP A 223 -1.89 10.11 -20.23
CA ASP A 223 -3.30 10.43 -20.53
C ASP A 223 -3.68 9.74 -21.86
N GLU A 224 -4.90 9.21 -21.99
CA GLU A 224 -5.32 8.36 -23.13
C GLU A 224 -5.20 9.06 -24.50
N ASP A 225 -5.49 10.37 -24.56
CA ASP A 225 -5.54 11.15 -25.80
C ASP A 225 -4.27 11.95 -26.09
N VAL A 226 -3.15 11.61 -25.45
CA VAL A 226 -1.90 12.36 -25.57
C VAL A 226 -0.80 11.46 -26.12
N PRO A 227 0.04 11.94 -27.07
CA PRO A 227 1.20 11.19 -27.51
C PRO A 227 2.08 10.78 -26.34
N GLN A 228 2.42 9.50 -26.27
CA GLN A 228 3.39 9.01 -25.29
C GLN A 228 4.78 9.47 -25.71
N ILE A 229 5.47 10.16 -24.80
CA ILE A 229 6.84 10.63 -25.00
C ILE A 229 7.77 9.99 -23.97
N PRO A 230 9.04 9.73 -24.32
CA PRO A 230 10.04 9.24 -23.38
C PRO A 230 10.16 10.16 -22.16
N ALA A 231 10.31 9.56 -20.99
CA ALA A 231 10.35 10.27 -19.73
C ALA A 231 11.32 9.62 -18.75
N ALA A 232 12.21 10.44 -18.19
CA ALA A 232 13.23 10.02 -17.24
C ALA A 232 13.30 10.96 -16.04
N ALA A 233 13.72 10.44 -14.89
CA ALA A 233 14.16 11.27 -13.79
C ALA A 233 15.65 11.59 -13.92
N ILE A 234 16.02 12.78 -13.46
CA ILE A 234 17.40 13.25 -13.32
C ILE A 234 17.67 13.56 -11.85
N THR A 235 18.96 13.68 -11.53
CA THR A 235 19.40 14.02 -10.17
C THR A 235 18.95 15.43 -9.76
N VAL A 236 18.97 15.70 -8.45
CA VAL A 236 18.67 17.04 -7.92
C VAL A 236 19.73 18.03 -8.43
N GLU A 237 20.98 17.61 -8.48
CA GLU A 237 22.14 18.38 -8.89
C GLU A 237 22.05 18.82 -10.35
N ASP A 238 21.65 17.90 -11.23
CA ASP A 238 21.46 18.17 -12.65
C ASP A 238 20.23 19.06 -12.91
N ALA A 239 19.13 18.86 -12.18
CA ALA A 239 17.98 19.75 -12.24
C ALA A 239 18.34 21.18 -11.79
N GLU A 240 19.08 21.33 -10.69
CA GLU A 240 19.56 22.64 -10.22
C GLU A 240 20.59 23.27 -11.18
N TRP A 241 21.41 22.45 -11.85
CA TRP A 241 22.29 22.93 -12.91
C TRP A 241 21.51 23.50 -14.09
N LEU A 242 20.47 22.80 -14.56
CA LEU A 242 19.57 23.27 -15.62
C LEU A 242 18.89 24.60 -15.26
N LYS A 243 18.46 24.77 -14.00
CA LYS A 243 17.91 26.06 -13.52
C LYS A 243 18.91 27.19 -13.63
N ARG A 244 20.15 26.97 -13.23
CA ARG A 244 21.22 27.98 -13.37
C ARG A 244 21.49 28.32 -14.82
N MET A 245 21.48 27.33 -15.72
CA MET A 245 21.65 27.56 -17.17
C MET A 245 20.53 28.43 -17.75
N LYS A 246 19.28 28.14 -17.39
CA LYS A 246 18.12 28.99 -17.73
C LYS A 246 18.29 30.41 -17.20
N ALA A 247 18.66 30.59 -15.93
CA ALA A 247 18.86 31.90 -15.32
C ALA A 247 19.97 32.73 -16.00
N LEU A 248 20.98 32.05 -16.55
CA LEU A 248 22.06 32.67 -17.34
C LEU A 248 21.67 32.94 -18.80
N GLY A 249 20.45 32.59 -19.23
CA GLY A 249 20.00 32.72 -20.62
C GLY A 249 20.77 31.80 -21.58
N ARG A 250 21.30 30.68 -21.08
CA ARG A 250 22.12 29.73 -21.84
C ARG A 250 21.27 28.54 -22.27
N GLU A 251 21.18 28.33 -23.57
CA GLU A 251 20.55 27.14 -24.13
C GLU A 251 21.35 25.88 -23.76
N VAL A 252 20.63 24.82 -23.46
CA VAL A 252 21.17 23.47 -23.21
C VAL A 252 20.54 22.55 -24.23
N THR A 253 21.36 21.77 -24.93
CA THR A 253 20.91 20.67 -25.79
C THR A 253 21.37 19.36 -25.17
N VAL A 254 20.47 18.38 -25.11
CA VAL A 254 20.77 17.04 -24.62
C VAL A 254 20.48 15.99 -25.67
N HIS A 255 21.12 14.83 -25.54
CA HIS A 255 20.84 13.61 -26.26
C HIS A 255 20.32 12.56 -25.28
N LEU A 256 19.09 12.09 -25.48
CA LEU A 256 18.44 11.06 -24.66
C LEU A 256 18.33 9.77 -25.47
N THR A 257 18.71 8.65 -24.84
CA THR A 257 18.45 7.30 -25.33
C THR A 257 17.75 6.49 -24.26
N MET A 258 16.65 5.82 -24.61
CA MET A 258 15.94 4.90 -23.73
C MET A 258 15.46 3.69 -24.52
N GLY A 259 15.86 2.49 -24.08
CA GLY A 259 15.44 1.20 -24.65
C GLY A 259 14.11 0.67 -24.10
N ALA A 260 13.38 1.49 -23.34
CA ALA A 260 12.20 1.07 -22.62
C ALA A 260 11.07 0.60 -23.55
N HIS A 261 10.43 -0.51 -23.19
CA HIS A 261 9.31 -1.05 -23.95
C HIS A 261 8.37 -1.86 -23.07
N THR A 262 7.11 -1.96 -23.51
CA THR A 262 6.07 -2.72 -22.83
C THR A 262 5.78 -3.99 -23.62
N LEU A 263 5.88 -5.13 -22.95
CA LEU A 263 5.47 -6.43 -23.45
C LEU A 263 3.99 -6.68 -23.13
N SER A 264 3.44 -7.77 -23.65
CA SER A 264 2.10 -8.19 -23.25
C SER A 264 2.03 -8.45 -21.74
N ASP A 265 0.87 -8.15 -21.15
CA ASP A 265 0.61 -8.44 -19.74
C ASP A 265 0.96 -9.89 -19.40
N ALA A 266 1.56 -10.08 -18.23
CA ALA A 266 2.10 -11.34 -17.77
C ALA A 266 1.24 -11.92 -16.63
N PRO A 267 1.08 -13.25 -16.55
CA PRO A 267 0.51 -13.88 -15.37
C PRO A 267 1.46 -13.72 -14.17
N SER A 268 0.89 -13.46 -13.01
CA SER A 268 1.57 -13.32 -11.72
C SER A 268 0.61 -13.77 -10.59
N GLY A 269 0.88 -13.41 -9.34
CA GLY A 269 -0.10 -13.57 -8.28
C GLY A 269 0.24 -12.94 -6.95
N ASN A 270 -0.79 -12.65 -6.15
CA ASN A 270 -0.61 -12.32 -4.75
C ASN A 270 -0.25 -13.59 -3.97
N VAL A 271 0.55 -13.46 -2.91
CA VAL A 271 0.82 -14.54 -1.96
C VAL A 271 -0.11 -14.38 -0.77
N ILE A 272 -0.83 -15.44 -0.41
CA ILE A 272 -1.77 -15.41 0.73
C ILE A 272 -1.43 -16.56 1.68
N GLY A 273 -1.42 -16.27 2.98
CA GLY A 273 -1.32 -17.25 4.08
C GLY A 273 -2.17 -16.81 5.28
N GLU A 274 -2.62 -17.76 6.09
CA GLU A 274 -3.62 -17.49 7.14
C GLU A 274 -3.31 -18.19 8.48
N ILE A 275 -3.87 -17.64 9.56
CA ILE A 275 -4.16 -18.36 10.80
C ILE A 275 -5.67 -18.33 10.97
N VAL A 276 -6.33 -19.48 10.92
CA VAL A 276 -7.79 -19.55 10.95
C VAL A 276 -8.31 -19.25 12.35
N GLY A 277 -9.24 -18.29 12.42
CA GLY A 277 -9.86 -17.83 13.66
C GLY A 277 -10.58 -18.93 14.44
N SER A 278 -10.64 -18.80 15.76
CA SER A 278 -11.29 -19.79 16.62
C SER A 278 -12.80 -19.59 16.80
N GLU A 279 -13.27 -18.33 16.81
CA GLU A 279 -14.67 -17.99 17.11
C GLU A 279 -15.43 -17.47 15.88
N ARG A 280 -14.73 -16.72 15.02
CA ARG A 280 -15.25 -16.06 13.83
C ARG A 280 -14.30 -16.30 12.66
N PRO A 281 -14.17 -17.56 12.18
CA PRO A 281 -13.20 -17.94 11.15
C PRO A 281 -13.47 -17.29 9.78
N ASP A 282 -14.69 -16.81 9.57
CA ASP A 282 -15.16 -16.10 8.38
C ASP A 282 -14.84 -14.60 8.37
N GLU A 283 -14.64 -13.99 9.55
CA GLU A 283 -14.20 -12.60 9.68
C GLU A 283 -12.67 -12.50 9.52
N VAL A 284 -12.21 -11.61 8.63
CA VAL A 284 -10.80 -11.52 8.23
C VAL A 284 -10.18 -10.18 8.65
N VAL A 285 -8.97 -10.24 9.22
CA VAL A 285 -8.06 -9.09 9.35
C VAL A 285 -6.85 -9.33 8.47
N VAL A 286 -6.59 -8.40 7.54
CA VAL A 286 -5.43 -8.47 6.64
C VAL A 286 -4.25 -7.71 7.23
N LEU A 287 -3.07 -8.33 7.17
CA LEU A 287 -1.76 -7.72 7.38
C LEU A 287 -0.99 -7.83 6.06
N SER A 288 -0.45 -6.73 5.53
CA SER A 288 0.13 -6.75 4.20
C SER A 288 1.32 -5.81 3.99
N GLY A 289 1.98 -6.06 2.87
CA GLY A 289 2.91 -5.19 2.16
C GLY A 289 2.89 -5.55 0.67
N HIS A 290 3.49 -4.76 -0.19
CA HIS A 290 3.60 -5.11 -1.61
C HIS A 290 4.92 -5.81 -1.93
N PHE A 291 4.80 -6.82 -2.77
CA PHE A 291 5.87 -7.79 -2.97
C PHE A 291 6.65 -7.55 -4.25
N ASP A 292 6.13 -6.76 -5.19
CA ASP A 292 6.96 -6.23 -6.25
C ASP A 292 7.85 -5.09 -5.76
N SER A 293 8.84 -4.71 -6.55
CA SER A 293 9.68 -3.55 -6.32
C SER A 293 10.12 -2.96 -7.65
N TRP A 294 10.60 -1.71 -7.66
CA TRP A 294 11.39 -1.23 -8.79
C TRP A 294 12.65 -2.08 -9.05
N ASP A 295 13.11 -2.01 -10.30
CA ASP A 295 14.15 -2.84 -10.92
C ASP A 295 15.60 -2.36 -10.67
N VAL A 296 15.78 -1.23 -9.99
CA VAL A 296 17.09 -0.55 -9.86
C VAL A 296 17.73 -0.67 -8.47
N GLY A 297 17.00 -1.23 -7.51
CA GLY A 297 17.49 -1.54 -6.17
C GLY A 297 17.33 -3.02 -5.85
N GLN A 298 17.08 -3.32 -4.58
CA GLN A 298 16.75 -4.69 -4.12
C GLN A 298 15.35 -4.76 -3.46
N GLY A 299 14.61 -3.65 -3.48
CA GLY A 299 13.28 -3.56 -2.87
C GLY A 299 13.28 -3.90 -1.38
N ALA A 300 14.29 -3.44 -0.64
CA ALA A 300 14.46 -3.79 0.77
C ALA A 300 13.49 -3.02 1.66
N HIS A 301 13.52 -1.68 1.58
CA HIS A 301 12.59 -0.81 2.32
C HIS A 301 11.20 -0.79 1.70
N ASP A 302 11.16 -0.80 0.37
CA ASP A 302 9.98 -0.63 -0.47
C ASP A 302 9.88 -1.88 -1.37
N ASP A 303 9.12 -2.92 -1.00
CA ASP A 303 8.46 -3.07 0.31
C ASP A 303 8.76 -4.45 0.97
N GLY A 304 9.99 -4.92 0.79
CA GLY A 304 10.45 -6.21 1.29
C GLY A 304 10.36 -6.31 2.81
N ALA A 305 10.77 -5.26 3.53
CA ALA A 305 10.79 -5.24 4.98
C ALA A 305 9.37 -5.41 5.56
N SER A 306 8.38 -4.72 5.00
CA SER A 306 7.01 -4.81 5.49
C SER A 306 6.34 -6.12 5.14
N CYS A 307 6.61 -6.65 3.95
CA CYS A 307 6.21 -8.01 3.59
C CYS A 307 6.72 -9.04 4.62
N MET A 308 7.99 -8.94 5.02
CA MET A 308 8.56 -9.85 6.02
C MET A 308 7.98 -9.61 7.41
N ALA A 309 7.74 -8.36 7.80
CA ALA A 309 7.11 -8.03 9.08
C ALA A 309 5.67 -8.58 9.18
N ALA A 310 4.85 -8.38 8.15
CA ALA A 310 3.48 -8.87 8.09
C ALA A 310 3.41 -10.40 8.12
N TRP A 311 4.26 -11.07 7.33
CA TRP A 311 4.38 -12.53 7.37
C TRP A 311 4.84 -13.00 8.74
N ARG A 312 5.95 -12.46 9.27
CA ARG A 312 6.51 -12.93 10.53
C ARG A 312 5.57 -12.69 11.71
N ALA A 313 4.78 -11.62 11.70
CA ALA A 313 3.76 -11.39 12.72
C ALA A 313 2.82 -12.59 12.89
N LEU A 314 2.33 -13.18 11.78
CA LEU A 314 1.51 -14.40 11.83
C LEU A 314 2.31 -15.58 12.38
N VAL A 315 3.52 -15.82 11.89
CA VAL A 315 4.32 -16.97 12.35
C VAL A 315 4.61 -16.89 13.85
N LEU A 316 4.88 -15.70 14.39
CA LEU A 316 5.06 -15.49 15.82
C LEU A 316 3.80 -15.84 16.64
N LEU A 317 2.61 -15.50 16.15
CA LEU A 317 1.35 -15.89 16.79
C LEU A 317 1.19 -17.43 16.78
N HIS A 318 1.52 -18.06 15.66
CA HIS A 318 1.49 -19.52 15.51
C HIS A 318 2.46 -20.20 16.49
N ASP A 319 3.73 -19.78 16.51
CA ASP A 319 4.80 -20.33 17.35
C ASP A 319 4.49 -20.18 18.86
N LEU A 320 3.83 -19.10 19.25
CA LEU A 320 3.39 -18.86 20.63
C LEU A 320 2.13 -19.66 21.03
N GLY A 321 1.57 -20.45 20.10
CA GLY A 321 0.33 -21.20 20.28
C GLY A 321 -0.89 -20.29 20.46
N LEU A 322 -0.82 -19.04 19.97
CA LEU A 322 -1.90 -18.08 20.09
C LEU A 322 -2.86 -18.23 18.92
N ARG A 323 -4.14 -18.43 19.22
CA ARG A 323 -5.19 -18.50 18.21
C ARG A 323 -6.09 -17.25 18.28
N PRO A 324 -6.11 -16.41 17.24
CA PRO A 324 -6.97 -15.24 17.21
C PRO A 324 -8.45 -15.62 17.11
N ARG A 325 -9.34 -14.76 17.60
CA ARG A 325 -10.79 -14.97 17.47
C ARG A 325 -11.25 -14.93 16.01
N ARG A 326 -10.61 -14.11 15.20
CA ARG A 326 -10.84 -13.90 13.76
C ARG A 326 -9.69 -14.47 12.95
N THR A 327 -9.93 -14.74 11.68
CA THR A 327 -8.85 -15.17 10.78
C THR A 327 -7.90 -14.00 10.55
N LEU A 328 -6.61 -14.24 10.79
CA LEU A 328 -5.55 -13.33 10.36
C LEU A 328 -5.04 -13.80 9.01
N ARG A 329 -4.91 -12.90 8.06
CA ARG A 329 -4.45 -13.19 6.71
C ARG A 329 -3.26 -12.29 6.39
N VAL A 330 -2.12 -12.89 6.09
CA VAL A 330 -1.05 -12.17 5.41
C VAL A 330 -1.36 -12.14 3.91
N VAL A 331 -1.24 -10.97 3.29
CA VAL A 331 -1.23 -10.87 1.83
C VAL A 331 -0.01 -10.08 1.37
N LEU A 332 0.77 -10.67 0.47
CA LEU A 332 1.85 -9.98 -0.23
C LEU A 332 1.34 -9.62 -1.63
N TRP A 333 1.07 -8.34 -1.85
CA TRP A 333 0.44 -7.87 -3.08
C TRP A 333 1.40 -7.88 -4.25
N THR A 334 0.91 -8.17 -5.44
CA THR A 334 1.69 -7.95 -6.66
C THR A 334 1.27 -6.65 -7.33
N ASN A 335 2.22 -6.02 -8.00
CA ASN A 335 1.99 -4.90 -8.90
C ASN A 335 1.55 -3.61 -8.21
N GLU A 336 2.01 -3.28 -7.02
CA GLU A 336 1.73 -1.95 -6.44
C GLU A 336 2.35 -0.86 -7.33
N GLU A 337 3.66 -1.03 -7.59
CA GLU A 337 4.60 0.01 -8.03
C GLU A 337 4.16 0.74 -9.30
N ASN A 338 3.55 0.01 -10.23
CA ASN A 338 3.16 0.54 -11.52
C ASN A 338 1.74 0.17 -11.95
N GLY A 339 0.88 -0.22 -11.00
CA GLY A 339 -0.48 -0.55 -11.40
C GLY A 339 -1.51 -0.91 -10.35
N LEU A 340 -1.23 -1.21 -9.09
CA LEU A 340 -2.15 -1.76 -8.08
C LEU A 340 -2.98 -2.98 -8.53
N ALA A 341 -2.50 -3.81 -9.47
CA ALA A 341 -3.32 -4.91 -10.01
C ALA A 341 -3.62 -6.01 -8.97
N GLY A 342 -2.69 -6.30 -8.06
CA GLY A 342 -2.88 -7.30 -7.01
C GLY A 342 -4.03 -6.97 -6.07
N GLY A 343 -4.08 -5.74 -5.56
CA GLY A 343 -5.18 -5.28 -4.70
C GLY A 343 -6.53 -5.27 -5.42
N ARG A 344 -6.57 -4.84 -6.70
CA ARG A 344 -7.81 -4.88 -7.50
C ARG A 344 -8.32 -6.30 -7.74
N ALA A 345 -7.44 -7.21 -8.15
CA ALA A 345 -7.79 -8.61 -8.37
C ALA A 345 -8.30 -9.27 -7.08
N TYR A 346 -7.69 -8.94 -5.93
CA TYR A 346 -8.17 -9.40 -4.63
C TYR A 346 -9.55 -8.84 -4.30
N ARG A 347 -9.78 -7.53 -4.47
CA ARG A 347 -11.08 -6.89 -4.24
C ARG A 347 -12.18 -7.48 -5.14
N GLU A 348 -11.87 -7.73 -6.40
CA GLU A 348 -12.78 -8.34 -7.37
C GLU A 348 -13.13 -9.77 -6.96
N ALA A 349 -12.12 -10.58 -6.62
CA ALA A 349 -12.32 -11.96 -6.20
C ALA A 349 -13.15 -12.09 -4.90
N LEU A 350 -13.13 -11.08 -4.03
CA LEU A 350 -13.98 -11.06 -2.83
C LEU A 350 -15.46 -10.81 -3.13
N GLY A 351 -15.80 -10.04 -4.16
CA GLY A 351 -17.20 -9.67 -4.43
C GLY A 351 -17.90 -9.07 -3.19
N ASP A 352 -19.02 -9.68 -2.79
CA ASP A 352 -19.80 -9.25 -1.62
C ASP A 352 -19.18 -9.71 -0.27
N ASP A 353 -18.26 -10.69 -0.29
CA ASP A 353 -17.58 -11.19 0.91
C ASP A 353 -16.64 -10.15 1.53
N VAL A 354 -16.39 -9.02 0.86
CA VAL A 354 -15.67 -7.88 1.47
C VAL A 354 -16.32 -7.42 2.78
N GLY A 355 -17.62 -7.67 2.97
CA GLY A 355 -18.32 -7.39 4.22
C GLY A 355 -17.82 -8.20 5.41
N THR A 356 -17.05 -9.28 5.19
CA THR A 356 -16.42 -10.07 6.26
C THR A 356 -15.01 -9.59 6.61
N HIS A 357 -14.44 -8.65 5.85
CA HIS A 357 -13.17 -8.01 6.18
C HIS A 357 -13.37 -6.95 7.24
N VAL A 358 -12.79 -7.17 8.41
CA VAL A 358 -12.92 -6.29 9.57
C VAL A 358 -11.90 -5.17 9.53
N ALA A 359 -10.68 -5.45 9.03
CA ALA A 359 -9.63 -4.48 8.83
C ALA A 359 -8.65 -4.97 7.77
N ALA A 360 -8.01 -4.03 7.07
CA ALA A 360 -6.82 -4.26 6.27
C ALA A 360 -5.75 -3.27 6.74
N ILE A 361 -4.60 -3.80 7.12
CA ILE A 361 -3.49 -3.04 7.66
C ILE A 361 -2.30 -3.32 6.75
N GLU A 362 -1.79 -2.26 6.13
CA GLU A 362 -0.65 -2.29 5.25
C GLU A 362 0.45 -1.41 5.83
N MET A 363 1.69 -1.89 5.75
CA MET A 363 2.87 -1.09 6.01
C MET A 363 3.62 -1.00 4.68
N ASP A 364 3.79 0.23 4.19
CA ASP A 364 4.37 0.52 2.86
C ASP A 364 5.10 1.88 2.86
N GLU A 365 5.60 2.29 4.02
CA GLU A 365 6.34 3.55 4.19
C GLU A 365 7.72 3.30 4.80
N GLY A 366 8.28 2.11 4.55
CA GLY A 366 9.61 1.70 5.01
C GLY A 366 9.60 0.79 6.24
N ALA A 367 10.75 0.74 6.91
CA ALA A 367 11.04 -0.18 8.01
C ALA A 367 11.32 0.53 9.35
N GLU A 368 11.04 1.84 9.40
CA GLU A 368 11.22 2.66 10.59
C GLU A 368 10.28 2.22 11.72
N ARG A 369 10.64 2.63 12.95
CA ARG A 369 9.82 2.37 14.12
C ARG A 369 8.41 2.96 13.92
N PRO A 370 7.34 2.15 13.96
CA PRO A 370 5.98 2.67 13.86
C PRO A 370 5.69 3.64 15.00
N THR A 371 5.11 4.79 14.67
CA THR A 371 4.68 5.80 15.66
C THR A 371 3.17 5.78 15.91
N GLY A 372 2.40 5.15 15.02
CA GLY A 372 0.95 5.00 15.12
C GLY A 372 0.37 4.38 13.85
N PHE A 373 -0.96 4.36 13.77
CA PHE A 373 -1.70 3.99 12.56
C PHE A 373 -2.25 5.25 11.90
N GLY A 374 -2.10 5.33 10.58
CA GLY A 374 -2.89 6.24 9.75
C GLY A 374 -4.16 5.55 9.26
N LEU A 375 -5.24 6.31 9.08
CA LEU A 375 -6.43 5.84 8.38
C LEU A 375 -6.50 6.55 7.03
N GLY A 376 -6.33 5.79 5.94
CA GLY A 376 -6.61 6.24 4.59
C GLY A 376 -7.92 5.65 4.10
N LEU A 377 -8.89 6.48 3.72
CA LEU A 377 -10.06 6.04 2.96
C LEU A 377 -9.94 6.57 1.54
N ALA A 378 -9.74 5.67 0.57
CA ALA A 378 -9.58 6.06 -0.82
C ALA A 378 -10.81 6.85 -1.32
N GLY A 379 -10.57 8.05 -1.85
CA GLY A 379 -11.61 8.94 -2.37
C GLY A 379 -12.29 9.84 -1.34
N LEU A 380 -11.85 9.82 -0.07
CA LEU A 380 -12.35 10.71 0.98
C LEU A 380 -11.24 11.67 1.43
N ASP A 381 -11.60 12.93 1.61
CA ASP A 381 -10.71 13.95 2.18
C ASP A 381 -10.89 13.97 3.71
N PRO A 382 -9.87 13.54 4.49
CA PRO A 382 -9.96 13.54 5.95
C PRO A 382 -10.08 14.96 6.54
N GLU A 383 -9.68 16.02 5.82
CA GLU A 383 -9.87 17.41 6.25
C GLU A 383 -11.27 17.96 5.93
N ALA A 384 -12.03 17.26 5.08
CA ALA A 384 -13.39 17.66 4.70
C ALA A 384 -14.47 17.26 5.71
N GLY A 385 -14.12 16.55 6.80
CA GLY A 385 -15.07 16.09 7.81
C GLY A 385 -16.10 15.11 7.24
N ASP A 386 -15.62 14.11 6.48
CA ASP A 386 -16.50 13.13 5.84
C ASP A 386 -17.17 12.22 6.90
N PRO A 387 -18.53 12.14 6.94
CA PRO A 387 -19.24 11.32 7.91
C PRO A 387 -18.89 9.82 7.86
N ILE A 388 -18.41 9.31 6.74
CA ILE A 388 -17.92 7.92 6.60
C ILE A 388 -16.56 7.80 7.30
N PHE A 389 -15.67 8.78 7.11
CA PHE A 389 -14.38 8.83 7.78
C PHE A 389 -14.55 8.94 9.31
N ASP A 390 -15.41 9.85 9.78
CA ASP A 390 -15.74 9.99 11.20
C ASP A 390 -16.36 8.73 11.80
N LYS A 391 -17.27 8.07 11.05
CA LYS A 391 -17.89 6.81 11.48
C LYS A 391 -16.89 5.64 11.49
N ALA A 392 -15.92 5.63 10.59
CA ALA A 392 -14.84 4.64 10.59
C ALA A 392 -13.91 4.86 11.79
N LEU A 393 -13.50 6.11 12.05
CA LEU A 393 -12.72 6.50 13.22
C LEU A 393 -13.43 6.20 14.53
N ALA A 394 -14.73 6.45 14.64
CA ALA A 394 -15.50 6.16 15.85
C ALA A 394 -15.66 4.65 16.15
N ARG A 395 -15.26 3.78 15.23
CA ARG A 395 -15.27 2.31 15.40
C ARG A 395 -13.89 1.74 15.70
N LEU A 396 -12.83 2.54 15.55
CA LEU A 396 -11.47 2.24 16.00
C LEU A 396 -11.33 2.70 17.46
#